data_AF-A0A2K5Q0G1-F1
#
_entry.id   AF-A0A2K5Q0G1-F1
#
_cell.length_a   1.000
_cell.length_b   1.000
_cell.length_c   1.000
_cell.angle_alpha   90.00
_cell.angle_beta   90.00
_cell.angle_gamma   90.00
#
_symmetry.space_group_name_H-M   'P 1'
#
loop_
_entity.id
_entity.type
_entity.pdbx_description
1 polymer ?
#
loop_
_entity_poly.entity_id
_entity_poly.type
_entity_poly.pdbx_seq_one_letter_code
_entity_poly.pdbx_strand_id
1 'polypeptide(L)'
;MPGISARGLSHEGRRQLAVNLTRVLALYRPILDAYIIEFFTDNLWDTLPCSWQEALDGLNPPQLATLLLGMPGEGEVIRYRSVWPLTLLALKSTACALAFTRTPGFQTPSEFLENPSQSSRLTAPFRKHVRPKKQHEIRRLGELVKKLSDFTGCTQVVDVGSGQGHLSRFMALGLGLMVKSIEGDQRLVERAQRLDQELLQALEKEERRNPQVVQTSPRHSPHHVVRWVDPTALCEELLLPLENPCQGRARLLLTGLHACGDLSVALLRHFSCCPEVMALASVGCCYMKLSDPGGYPLSQWVAGLPGYELPYRLREGACHALEEYAERLQKAVPGLRTHCYRAALETVIRRARPELRRPGVQGIPRVHELKIEFHAELLPIFSPELSPRNLVLVATKMPLGQAFSVLETEDS
;
A
#
# COMPACT_ATOMS: atom_id res chain seq x y z
N MET A 1 1.80 20.53 -6.22
CA MET A 1 0.83 21.04 -7.21
C MET A 1 -0.56 21.11 -6.56
N PRO A 2 -1.30 22.22 -6.69
CA PRO A 2 -2.68 22.27 -6.24
C PRO A 2 -3.53 21.36 -7.15
N GLY A 3 -4.04 20.27 -6.61
CA GLY A 3 -5.03 19.42 -7.28
C GLY A 3 -6.44 19.81 -6.84
N ILE A 4 -7.39 18.91 -7.07
CA ILE A 4 -8.76 19.04 -6.58
C ILE A 4 -8.77 18.82 -5.06
N SER A 5 -9.45 19.69 -4.32
CA SER A 5 -9.79 19.43 -2.92
C SER A 5 -10.87 18.35 -2.85
N ALA A 6 -10.58 17.24 -2.16
CA ALA A 6 -11.59 16.22 -1.87
C ALA A 6 -12.75 16.78 -1.02
N ARG A 7 -12.50 17.81 -0.20
CA ARG A 7 -13.52 18.48 0.61
C ARG A 7 -14.32 19.46 -0.26
N GLY A 8 -15.65 19.41 -0.15
CA GLY A 8 -16.55 20.36 -0.81
C GLY A 8 -17.01 20.00 -2.22
N LEU A 9 -16.56 18.86 -2.78
CA LEU A 9 -17.08 18.39 -4.07
C LEU A 9 -18.56 17.97 -3.93
N SER A 10 -19.43 18.61 -4.70
CA SER A 10 -20.83 18.21 -4.87
C SER A 10 -20.92 16.81 -5.44
N HIS A 11 -22.06 16.14 -5.23
CA HIS A 11 -22.28 14.80 -5.76
C HIS A 11 -22.12 14.75 -7.29
N GLU A 12 -22.63 15.77 -8.00
CA GLU A 12 -22.47 15.88 -9.45
C GLU A 12 -21.01 16.13 -9.85
N GLY A 13 -20.28 16.97 -9.10
CA GLY A 13 -18.85 17.18 -9.31
C GLY A 13 -18.04 15.89 -9.16
N ARG A 14 -18.40 15.00 -8.22
CA ARG A 14 -17.75 13.68 -8.06
C ARG A 14 -18.05 12.76 -9.24
N ARG A 15 -19.29 12.75 -9.76
CA ARG A 15 -19.65 11.98 -10.95
C ARG A 15 -18.89 12.46 -12.17
N GLN A 16 -18.83 13.77 -12.40
CA GLN A 16 -18.09 14.35 -13.51
C GLN A 16 -16.59 14.05 -13.41
N LEU A 17 -16.02 14.11 -12.19
CA LEU A 17 -14.63 13.73 -11.96
C LEU A 17 -14.37 12.26 -12.32
N ALA A 18 -15.25 11.34 -11.91
CA ALA A 18 -15.14 9.93 -12.27
C ALA A 18 -15.21 9.70 -13.80
N VAL A 19 -16.09 10.42 -14.51
CA VAL A 19 -16.16 10.40 -15.97
C VAL A 19 -14.86 10.89 -16.60
N ASN A 20 -14.29 11.98 -16.10
CA ASN A 20 -13.04 12.52 -16.63
C ASN A 20 -11.85 11.58 -16.37
N LEU A 21 -11.77 10.99 -15.18
CA LEU A 21 -10.72 10.03 -14.82
C LEU A 21 -10.78 8.78 -15.71
N THR A 22 -11.96 8.17 -15.86
CA THR A 22 -12.13 6.96 -16.69
C THR A 22 -11.75 7.21 -18.15
N ARG A 23 -12.14 8.36 -18.72
CA ARG A 23 -11.73 8.76 -20.08
C ARG A 23 -10.22 8.87 -20.25
N VAL A 24 -9.53 9.53 -19.31
CA VAL A 24 -8.06 9.70 -19.39
C VAL A 24 -7.36 8.36 -19.19
N LEU A 25 -7.78 7.55 -18.22
CA LEU A 25 -7.20 6.23 -17.97
C LEU A 25 -7.39 5.29 -19.17
N ALA A 26 -8.55 5.33 -19.83
CA ALA A 26 -8.79 4.55 -21.04
C ALA A 26 -7.90 5.01 -22.20
N LEU A 27 -7.78 6.33 -22.41
CA LEU A 27 -6.98 6.90 -23.50
C LEU A 27 -5.49 6.55 -23.39
N TYR A 28 -4.95 6.53 -22.17
CA TYR A 28 -3.53 6.28 -21.92
C TYR A 28 -3.25 4.87 -21.36
N ARG A 29 -4.22 3.95 -21.44
CA ARG A 29 -4.09 2.57 -20.92
C ARG A 29 -2.83 1.85 -21.41
N PRO A 30 -2.40 1.93 -22.69
CA PRO A 30 -1.18 1.24 -23.14
C PRO A 30 0.09 1.67 -22.40
N ILE A 31 0.15 2.93 -21.96
CA ILE A 31 1.30 3.48 -21.22
C ILE A 31 1.17 3.17 -19.73
N LEU A 32 -0.04 3.35 -19.19
CA LEU A 32 -0.30 3.24 -17.76
C LEU A 32 -0.34 1.79 -17.26
N ASP A 33 -0.70 0.85 -18.12
CA ASP A 33 -0.83 -0.57 -17.80
C ASP A 33 0.45 -1.37 -18.06
N ALA A 34 1.59 -0.70 -18.16
CA ALA A 34 2.90 -1.29 -18.37
C ALA A 34 3.75 -1.35 -17.08
N TYR A 35 4.56 -2.40 -16.94
CA TYR A 35 5.58 -2.47 -15.88
C TYR A 35 6.87 -1.77 -16.32
N ILE A 36 7.63 -1.23 -15.36
CA ILE A 36 8.90 -0.53 -15.68
C ILE A 36 9.92 -1.43 -16.39
N ILE A 37 9.84 -2.75 -16.22
CA ILE A 37 10.68 -3.70 -16.95
C ILE A 37 10.26 -3.78 -18.42
N GLU A 38 8.96 -3.73 -18.69
CA GLU A 38 8.36 -3.81 -20.03
C GLU A 38 8.74 -2.61 -20.88
N PHE A 39 9.01 -1.47 -20.24
CA PHE A 39 9.63 -0.33 -20.92
C PHE A 39 10.86 -0.73 -21.73
N PHE A 40 11.70 -1.61 -21.18
CA PHE A 40 12.91 -2.10 -21.83
C PHE A 40 12.67 -3.35 -22.67
N THR A 41 11.86 -4.30 -22.19
CA THR A 41 11.70 -5.61 -22.87
C THR A 41 10.70 -5.60 -24.01
N ASP A 42 9.69 -4.73 -23.95
CA ASP A 42 8.61 -4.61 -24.95
C ASP A 42 8.75 -3.31 -25.76
N ASN A 43 9.87 -2.59 -25.61
CA ASN A 43 10.21 -1.38 -26.36
C ASN A 43 9.11 -0.30 -26.32
N LEU A 44 8.57 -0.03 -25.12
CA LEU A 44 7.43 0.88 -24.97
C LEU A 44 7.76 2.32 -25.36
N TRP A 45 9.04 2.70 -25.34
CA TRP A 45 9.49 4.01 -25.82
C TRP A 45 9.02 4.28 -27.25
N ASP A 46 9.18 3.31 -28.15
CA ASP A 46 8.81 3.45 -29.56
C ASP A 46 7.30 3.48 -29.80
N THR A 47 6.50 3.09 -28.79
CA THR A 47 5.05 3.21 -28.84
C THR A 47 4.53 4.62 -28.54
N LEU A 48 5.39 5.49 -27.99
CA LEU A 48 5.05 6.88 -27.73
C LEU A 48 5.04 7.69 -29.03
N PRO A 49 4.24 8.77 -29.14
CA PRO A 49 4.31 9.68 -30.29
C PRO A 49 5.73 10.21 -30.50
N CYS A 50 6.22 10.28 -31.74
CA CYS A 50 7.59 10.74 -32.04
C CYS A 50 7.89 12.11 -31.41
N SER A 51 6.93 13.03 -31.46
CA SER A 51 7.07 14.35 -30.84
C SER A 51 7.27 14.30 -29.31
N TRP A 52 6.71 13.28 -28.63
CA TRP A 52 6.95 13.06 -27.19
C TRP A 52 8.34 12.52 -26.95
N GLN A 53 8.78 11.59 -27.79
CA GLN A 53 10.13 11.05 -27.73
C GLN A 53 11.16 12.19 -27.89
N GLU A 54 11.03 13.02 -28.92
CA GLU A 54 11.90 14.19 -29.15
C GLU A 54 11.94 15.17 -27.96
N ALA A 55 10.80 15.37 -27.29
CA ALA A 55 10.70 16.29 -26.15
C ALA A 55 11.30 15.72 -24.86
N LEU A 56 11.24 14.40 -24.69
CA LEU A 56 11.66 13.69 -23.49
C LEU A 56 13.08 13.10 -23.61
N ASP A 57 13.59 12.93 -24.82
CA ASP A 57 14.91 12.38 -25.08
C ASP A 57 16.02 13.28 -24.53
N GLY A 58 17.08 12.65 -24.01
CA GLY A 58 18.22 13.34 -23.41
C GLY A 58 17.90 14.16 -22.14
N LEU A 59 16.73 13.99 -21.53
CA LEU A 59 16.43 14.52 -20.20
C LEU A 59 17.07 13.66 -19.12
N ASN A 60 17.81 14.29 -18.21
CA ASN A 60 18.36 13.61 -17.04
C ASN A 60 17.30 13.45 -15.93
N PRO A 61 17.53 12.59 -14.92
CA PRO A 61 16.53 12.34 -13.87
C PRO A 61 16.04 13.60 -13.14
N PRO A 62 16.90 14.57 -12.74
CA PRO A 62 16.43 15.83 -12.17
C PRO A 62 15.51 16.62 -13.13
N GLN A 63 15.85 16.69 -14.42
CA GLN A 63 15.02 17.35 -15.42
C GLN A 63 13.67 16.66 -15.61
N LEU A 64 13.58 15.33 -15.48
CA LEU A 64 12.29 14.63 -15.50
C LEU A 64 11.42 15.02 -14.29
N ALA A 65 12.00 15.11 -13.08
CA ALA A 65 11.26 15.57 -11.91
C ALA A 65 10.73 17.00 -12.10
N THR A 66 11.58 17.90 -12.60
CA THR A 66 11.25 19.32 -12.75
C THR A 66 10.31 19.58 -13.92
N LEU A 67 10.59 19.02 -15.10
CA LEU A 67 9.85 19.32 -16.33
C LEU A 67 8.62 18.43 -16.52
N LEU A 68 8.70 17.13 -16.22
CA LEU A 68 7.57 16.21 -16.42
C LEU A 68 6.65 16.19 -15.19
N LEU A 69 7.21 15.96 -14.00
CA LEU A 69 6.42 15.89 -12.76
C LEU A 69 6.05 17.27 -12.19
N GLY A 70 6.70 18.34 -12.68
CA GLY A 70 6.51 19.71 -12.20
C GLY A 70 6.85 19.88 -10.71
N MET A 71 7.89 19.18 -10.28
CA MET A 71 8.42 19.18 -8.92
C MET A 71 9.88 19.67 -8.96
N PRO A 72 10.12 20.99 -9.14
CA PRO A 72 11.46 21.57 -9.14
C PRO A 72 12.17 21.36 -7.79
N GLY A 73 13.51 21.31 -7.82
CA GLY A 73 14.32 21.45 -6.61
C GLY A 73 14.19 22.85 -5.99
N GLU A 74 14.68 23.02 -4.76
CA GLU A 74 14.69 24.34 -4.11
C GLU A 74 15.45 25.38 -4.96
N GLY A 75 14.79 26.49 -5.27
CA GLY A 75 15.36 27.57 -6.11
C GLY A 75 15.44 27.26 -7.61
N GLU A 76 15.00 26.08 -8.06
CA GLU A 76 15.06 25.69 -9.46
C GLU A 76 13.87 26.25 -10.26
N VAL A 77 14.14 26.80 -11.44
CA VAL A 77 13.12 27.37 -12.33
C VAL A 77 12.85 26.41 -13.48
N ILE A 78 11.57 26.18 -13.78
CA ILE A 78 11.15 25.36 -14.93
C ILE A 78 11.56 26.07 -16.22
N ARG A 79 12.52 25.48 -16.95
CA ARG A 79 12.97 25.95 -18.27
C ARG A 79 12.97 24.79 -19.26
N TYR A 80 12.12 24.89 -20.27
CA TYR A 80 12.06 23.90 -21.33
C TYR A 80 13.17 24.18 -22.37
N ARG A 81 13.82 23.12 -22.87
CA ARG A 81 14.82 23.22 -23.94
C ARG A 81 14.20 23.56 -25.29
N SER A 82 12.95 23.16 -25.49
CA SER A 82 12.15 23.34 -26.70
C SER A 82 10.67 23.42 -26.33
N VAL A 83 9.83 23.84 -27.28
CA VAL A 83 8.37 23.79 -27.09
C VAL A 83 7.94 22.33 -27.07
N TRP A 84 7.42 21.87 -25.92
CA TRP A 84 6.89 20.52 -25.80
C TRP A 84 5.58 20.35 -26.59
N PRO A 85 5.28 19.14 -27.09
CA PRO A 85 4.05 18.87 -27.82
C PRO A 85 2.82 19.21 -26.97
N LEU A 86 1.82 19.82 -27.60
CA LEU A 86 0.58 20.20 -26.91
C LEU A 86 -0.09 18.99 -26.23
N THR A 87 -0.04 17.81 -26.85
CA THR A 87 -0.63 16.58 -26.29
C THR A 87 0.08 16.12 -25.01
N LEU A 88 1.40 16.30 -24.90
CA LEU A 88 2.16 15.99 -23.69
C LEU A 88 1.86 17.00 -22.57
N LEU A 89 1.80 18.28 -22.91
CA LEU A 89 1.43 19.35 -21.99
C LEU A 89 -0.02 19.22 -21.50
N ALA A 90 -0.93 18.83 -22.39
CA ALA A 90 -2.33 18.56 -22.06
C ALA A 90 -2.47 17.36 -21.12
N LEU A 91 -1.74 16.26 -21.35
CA LEU A 91 -1.70 15.14 -20.41
C LEU A 91 -1.20 15.59 -19.03
N LYS A 92 -0.08 16.31 -18.98
CA LYS A 92 0.49 16.82 -17.72
C LYS A 92 -0.53 17.71 -16.97
N SER A 93 -1.11 18.68 -17.68
CA SER A 93 -2.11 19.59 -17.10
C SER A 93 -3.35 18.83 -16.62
N THR A 94 -3.84 17.86 -17.41
CA THR A 94 -5.00 17.03 -17.07
C THR A 94 -4.72 16.16 -15.85
N ALA A 95 -3.55 15.53 -15.78
CA ALA A 95 -3.15 14.71 -14.63
C ALA A 95 -3.12 15.55 -13.34
N CYS A 96 -2.58 16.78 -13.40
CA CYS A 96 -2.60 17.68 -12.25
C CYS A 96 -4.02 18.14 -11.89
N ALA A 97 -4.83 18.50 -12.89
CA ALA A 97 -6.17 19.03 -12.69
C ALA A 97 -7.17 17.98 -12.18
N LEU A 98 -6.97 16.70 -12.47
CA LEU A 98 -7.84 15.61 -12.01
C LEU A 98 -7.33 14.93 -10.73
N ALA A 99 -6.07 15.13 -10.36
CA ALA A 99 -5.51 14.55 -9.15
C ALA A 99 -6.06 15.25 -7.89
N PHE A 100 -6.26 14.48 -6.82
CA PHE A 100 -6.49 15.06 -5.50
C PHE A 100 -5.21 15.73 -4.99
N THR A 101 -5.36 16.84 -4.29
CA THR A 101 -4.25 17.53 -3.64
C THR A 101 -3.55 16.59 -2.64
N ARG A 102 -2.26 16.33 -2.89
CA ARG A 102 -1.40 15.49 -2.03
C ARG A 102 -0.57 16.28 -1.02
N THR A 103 -0.54 17.61 -1.11
CA THR A 103 0.19 18.44 -0.15
C THR A 103 -0.50 18.37 1.22
N PRO A 104 0.16 17.81 2.25
CA PRO A 104 -0.41 17.85 3.59
C PRO A 104 -0.45 19.32 4.03
N GLY A 105 -1.64 19.85 4.32
CA GLY A 105 -1.80 21.14 4.98
C GLY A 105 -1.39 21.12 6.46
N PHE A 106 -0.56 20.16 6.86
CA PHE A 106 -0.16 19.91 8.24
C PHE A 106 1.36 19.89 8.31
N GLN A 107 1.89 20.75 9.18
CA GLN A 107 3.27 20.67 9.63
C GLN A 107 3.50 19.29 10.26
N THR A 108 4.70 18.74 10.10
CA THR A 108 5.12 17.52 10.79
C THR A 108 4.75 17.64 12.27
N PRO A 109 3.91 16.74 12.83
CA PRO A 109 3.47 16.88 14.21
C PRO A 109 4.67 17.04 15.13
N SER A 110 4.63 17.97 16.08
CA SER A 110 5.78 18.31 16.95
C SER A 110 6.41 17.11 17.65
N GLU A 111 5.61 16.06 17.89
CA GLU A 111 6.06 14.78 18.45
C GLU A 111 7.10 14.02 17.58
N PHE A 112 7.14 14.23 16.26
CA PHE A 112 8.19 13.67 15.38
C PHE A 112 9.43 14.57 15.28
N LEU A 113 9.33 15.84 15.69
CA LEU A 113 10.46 16.78 15.75
C LEU A 113 11.26 16.60 17.05
N GLU A 114 10.56 16.33 18.17
CA GLU A 114 11.17 16.17 19.50
C GLU A 114 11.58 14.73 19.82
N ASN A 115 10.95 13.72 19.22
CA ASN A 115 11.25 12.31 19.49
C ASN A 115 11.00 11.44 18.24
N PRO A 116 12.03 11.12 17.43
CA PRO A 116 11.86 10.38 16.18
C PRO A 116 11.28 8.97 16.34
N SER A 117 11.23 8.44 17.57
CA SER A 117 11.01 7.02 17.76
C SER A 117 10.27 6.58 19.03
N GLN A 118 9.79 7.46 19.92
CA GLN A 118 8.97 7.03 21.05
C GLN A 118 7.86 8.03 21.39
N SER A 119 6.60 7.58 21.33
CA SER A 119 5.53 8.37 21.94
C SER A 119 5.68 8.29 23.45
N SER A 120 6.12 9.37 24.10
CA SER A 120 6.14 9.52 25.57
C SER A 120 4.75 9.42 26.22
N ARG A 121 3.71 9.31 25.40
CA ARG A 121 2.30 9.38 25.78
C ARG A 121 1.55 8.04 25.69
N LEU A 122 2.20 6.97 25.18
CA LEU A 122 1.78 5.59 25.41
C LEU A 122 2.56 5.04 26.61
N THR A 123 1.87 4.51 27.62
CA THR A 123 2.54 3.94 28.79
C THR A 123 3.50 2.84 28.35
N ALA A 124 4.64 2.70 29.05
CA ALA A 124 5.73 1.79 28.67
C ALA A 124 5.27 0.36 28.29
N PRO A 125 4.26 -0.23 28.95
CA PRO A 125 3.77 -1.57 28.61
C PRO A 125 3.20 -1.69 27.19
N PHE A 126 2.60 -0.64 26.63
CA PHE A 126 2.01 -0.67 25.27
C PHE A 126 3.02 -0.39 24.14
N ARG A 127 4.26 -0.02 24.47
CA ARG A 127 5.32 0.24 23.48
C ARG A 127 6.08 -1.02 23.06
N LYS A 128 6.01 -2.09 23.86
CA LYS A 128 6.78 -3.33 23.66
C LYS A 128 6.43 -3.97 22.31
N HIS A 129 7.44 -4.27 21.49
CA HIS A 129 7.30 -4.89 20.16
C HIS A 129 6.54 -4.06 19.10
N VAL A 130 6.35 -2.75 19.30
CA VAL A 130 5.67 -1.89 18.33
C VAL A 130 6.62 -0.82 17.79
N ARG A 131 6.73 -0.71 16.47
CA ARG A 131 7.54 0.33 15.81
C ARG A 131 6.96 1.74 16.08
N PRO A 132 7.77 2.81 16.07
CA PRO A 132 7.33 4.14 16.47
C PRO A 132 6.15 4.70 15.67
N LYS A 133 6.21 4.56 14.34
CA LYS A 133 5.09 4.93 13.45
C LYS A 133 3.79 4.24 13.87
N LYS A 134 3.86 2.93 14.13
CA LYS A 134 2.70 2.13 14.53
C LYS A 134 2.19 2.52 15.92
N GLN A 135 3.07 2.92 16.85
CA GLN A 135 2.68 3.47 18.15
C GLN A 135 1.87 4.76 17.99
N HIS A 136 2.34 5.69 17.15
CA HIS A 136 1.60 6.93 16.84
C HIS A 136 0.22 6.62 16.23
N GLU A 137 0.17 5.75 15.22
CA GLU A 137 -1.09 5.34 14.57
C GLU A 137 -2.09 4.74 15.56
N ILE A 138 -1.65 3.78 16.39
CA ILE A 138 -2.49 3.13 17.42
C ILE A 138 -3.06 4.18 18.37
N ARG A 139 -2.23 5.09 18.85
CA ARG A 139 -2.67 6.09 19.82
C ARG A 139 -3.67 7.06 19.21
N ARG A 140 -3.35 7.64 18.05
CA ARG A 140 -4.22 8.64 17.39
C ARG A 140 -5.56 8.03 16.99
N LEU A 141 -5.54 6.83 16.42
CA LEU A 141 -6.77 6.15 16.05
C LEU A 141 -7.57 5.72 17.28
N GLY A 142 -6.93 5.19 18.32
CA GLY A 142 -7.60 4.82 19.56
C GLY A 142 -8.28 6.02 20.25
N GLU A 143 -7.59 7.16 20.36
CA GLU A 143 -8.17 8.40 20.90
C GLU A 143 -9.36 8.89 20.06
N LEU A 144 -9.30 8.79 18.74
CA LEU A 144 -10.41 9.12 17.84
C LEU A 144 -11.59 8.16 18.03
N VAL A 145 -11.33 6.86 18.08
CA VAL A 145 -12.34 5.82 18.31
C VAL A 145 -13.05 6.04 19.63
N LYS A 146 -12.32 6.36 20.71
CA LYS A 146 -12.91 6.67 22.02
C LYS A 146 -13.88 7.87 21.93
N LYS A 147 -13.44 8.98 21.34
CA LYS A 147 -14.28 10.17 21.15
C LYS A 147 -15.52 9.88 20.30
N LEU A 148 -15.37 9.12 19.22
CA LEU A 148 -16.49 8.70 18.38
C LEU A 148 -17.45 7.78 19.11
N SER A 149 -16.93 6.83 19.90
CA SER A 149 -17.74 5.92 20.73
C SER A 149 -18.57 6.70 21.75
N ASP A 150 -17.95 7.66 22.45
CA ASP A 150 -18.62 8.50 23.44
C ASP A 150 -19.69 9.40 22.78
N PHE A 151 -19.38 9.97 21.61
CA PHE A 151 -20.31 10.83 20.86
C PHE A 151 -21.51 10.06 20.29
N THR A 152 -21.29 8.84 19.81
CA THR A 152 -22.32 8.02 19.17
C THR A 152 -23.00 7.04 20.12
N GLY A 153 -22.60 7.00 21.40
CA GLY A 153 -23.12 6.05 22.38
C GLY A 153 -22.91 4.59 21.97
N CYS A 154 -21.80 4.27 21.31
CA CYS A 154 -21.49 2.89 20.94
C CYS A 154 -21.19 2.07 22.18
N THR A 155 -21.76 0.87 22.25
CA THR A 155 -21.58 -0.08 23.34
C THR A 155 -20.39 -1.00 23.11
N GLN A 156 -19.99 -1.18 21.85
CA GLN A 156 -18.92 -2.10 21.46
C GLN A 156 -18.17 -1.57 20.25
N VAL A 157 -16.84 -1.73 20.27
CA VAL A 157 -15.96 -1.48 19.14
C VAL A 157 -15.58 -2.80 18.49
N VAL A 158 -15.61 -2.86 17.16
CA VAL A 158 -15.16 -4.03 16.40
C VAL A 158 -13.92 -3.64 15.58
N ASP A 159 -12.77 -4.19 15.95
CA ASP A 159 -11.49 -4.01 15.27
C ASP A 159 -11.28 -5.11 14.24
N VAL A 160 -11.34 -4.77 12.96
CA VAL A 160 -11.36 -5.74 11.86
C VAL A 160 -10.00 -5.76 11.17
N GLY A 161 -9.41 -6.96 11.06
CA GLY A 161 -8.02 -7.11 10.64
C GLY A 161 -7.05 -6.74 11.74
N SER A 162 -7.34 -7.18 12.98
CA SER A 162 -6.61 -6.75 14.18
C SER A 162 -5.15 -7.21 14.23
N GLY A 163 -4.77 -8.22 13.43
CA GLY A 163 -3.44 -8.81 13.44
C GLY A 163 -3.04 -9.30 14.84
N GLN A 164 -1.96 -8.74 15.39
CA GLN A 164 -1.48 -9.06 16.74
C GLN A 164 -2.23 -8.32 17.87
N GLY A 165 -3.34 -7.65 17.56
CA GLY A 165 -4.24 -7.03 18.53
C GLY A 165 -3.68 -5.80 19.24
N HIS A 166 -2.68 -5.10 18.68
CA HIS A 166 -2.06 -3.95 19.37
C HIS A 166 -3.03 -2.76 19.53
N LEU A 167 -3.83 -2.46 18.52
CA LEU A 167 -4.86 -1.42 18.60
C LEU A 167 -5.99 -1.87 19.55
N SER A 168 -6.48 -3.09 19.37
CA SER A 168 -7.55 -3.67 20.18
C SER A 168 -7.20 -3.69 21.66
N ARG A 169 -5.97 -4.10 22.01
CA ARG A 169 -5.43 -4.07 23.37
C ARG A 169 -5.36 -2.66 23.94
N PHE A 170 -4.90 -1.68 23.16
CA PHE A 170 -4.85 -0.28 23.59
C PHE A 170 -6.26 0.29 23.85
N MET A 171 -7.21 0.05 22.94
CA MET A 171 -8.59 0.49 23.11
C MET A 171 -9.26 -0.16 24.33
N ALA A 172 -9.04 -1.46 24.54
CA ALA A 172 -9.69 -2.19 25.61
C ALA A 172 -9.06 -1.91 26.99
N LEU A 173 -7.75 -2.15 27.14
CA LEU A 173 -7.04 -2.05 28.41
C LEU A 173 -6.53 -0.64 28.73
N GLY A 174 -6.33 0.19 27.71
CA GLY A 174 -5.83 1.57 27.84
C GLY A 174 -6.93 2.62 27.86
N LEU A 175 -8.03 2.40 27.13
CA LEU A 175 -9.16 3.37 27.02
C LEU A 175 -10.47 2.86 27.63
N GLY A 176 -10.49 1.63 28.17
CA GLY A 176 -11.66 1.05 28.84
C GLY A 176 -12.83 0.75 27.90
N LEU A 177 -12.57 0.53 26.60
CA LEU A 177 -13.61 0.21 25.62
C LEU A 177 -13.89 -1.30 25.60
N MET A 178 -15.14 -1.68 25.33
CA MET A 178 -15.48 -3.07 25.02
C MET A 178 -15.10 -3.34 23.55
N VAL A 179 -14.13 -4.24 23.32
CA VAL A 179 -13.55 -4.46 21.99
C VAL A 179 -13.69 -5.92 21.57
N LYS A 180 -14.30 -6.14 20.40
CA LYS A 180 -14.23 -7.39 19.64
C LYS A 180 -13.19 -7.24 18.54
N SER A 181 -12.24 -8.16 18.45
CA SER A 181 -11.19 -8.16 17.42
C SER A 181 -11.43 -9.31 16.45
N ILE A 182 -11.45 -9.03 15.15
CA ILE A 182 -11.63 -10.02 14.09
C ILE A 182 -10.33 -10.19 13.31
N GLU A 183 -9.81 -11.41 13.25
CA GLU A 183 -8.61 -11.75 12.49
C GLU A 183 -8.75 -13.14 11.85
N GLY A 184 -8.31 -13.30 10.60
CA GLY A 184 -8.44 -14.55 9.86
C GLY A 184 -7.36 -15.58 10.19
N ASP A 185 -6.16 -15.14 10.59
CA ASP A 185 -5.06 -16.02 10.95
C ASP A 185 -5.06 -16.39 12.44
N GLN A 186 -5.35 -17.66 12.72
CA GLN A 186 -5.30 -18.28 14.05
C GLN A 186 -4.00 -17.96 14.82
N ARG A 187 -2.85 -17.98 14.14
CA ARG A 187 -1.54 -17.76 14.80
C ARG A 187 -1.40 -16.32 15.28
N LEU A 188 -1.99 -15.36 14.57
CA LEU A 188 -1.99 -13.96 14.96
C LEU A 188 -2.91 -13.73 16.16
N VAL A 189 -4.07 -14.40 16.19
CA VAL A 189 -4.99 -14.37 17.33
C VAL A 189 -4.35 -14.95 18.59
N GLU A 190 -3.73 -16.13 18.51
CA GLU A 190 -3.03 -16.73 19.65
C GLU A 190 -1.87 -15.84 20.15
N ARG A 191 -1.19 -15.17 19.23
CA ARG A 191 -0.16 -14.18 19.59
C ARG A 191 -0.77 -12.96 20.26
N ALA A 192 -1.92 -12.47 19.80
CA ALA A 192 -2.62 -11.34 20.40
C ALA A 192 -3.02 -11.67 21.84
N GLN A 193 -3.65 -12.82 22.07
CA GLN A 193 -4.06 -13.30 23.40
C GLN A 193 -2.87 -13.42 24.36
N ARG A 194 -1.75 -13.99 23.92
CA ARG A 194 -0.52 -14.05 24.75
C ARG A 194 -0.01 -12.67 25.15
N LEU A 195 0.03 -11.74 24.19
CA LEU A 195 0.46 -10.37 24.47
C LEU A 195 -0.50 -9.61 25.40
N ASP A 196 -1.81 -9.93 25.37
CA ASP A 196 -2.77 -9.38 26.32
C ASP A 196 -2.49 -9.87 27.74
N GLN A 197 -2.23 -11.18 27.91
CA GLN A 197 -1.87 -11.77 29.20
C GLN A 197 -0.58 -11.19 29.76
N GLU A 198 0.46 -11.04 28.93
CA GLU A 198 1.71 -10.39 29.34
C GLU A 198 1.46 -8.96 29.85
N LEU A 199 0.58 -8.21 29.17
CA LEU A 199 0.27 -6.85 29.56
C LEU A 199 -0.54 -6.79 30.85
N LEU A 200 -1.58 -7.61 30.99
CA LEU A 200 -2.39 -7.69 32.21
C LEU A 200 -1.51 -7.99 33.43
N GLN A 201 -0.62 -8.98 33.33
CA GLN A 201 0.32 -9.31 34.41
C GLN A 201 1.27 -8.13 34.74
N ALA A 202 1.70 -7.37 33.75
CA ALA A 202 2.53 -6.18 33.97
C ALA A 202 1.75 -5.08 34.69
N LEU A 203 0.50 -4.83 34.28
CA LEU A 203 -0.38 -3.84 34.88
C LEU A 203 -0.77 -4.20 36.32
N GLU A 204 -1.09 -5.47 36.60
CA GLU A 204 -1.36 -5.96 37.96
C GLU A 204 -0.14 -5.78 38.88
N LYS A 205 1.07 -6.02 38.37
CA LYS A 205 2.32 -5.79 39.13
C LYS A 205 2.53 -4.30 39.42
N GLU A 206 2.19 -3.42 38.49
CA GLU A 206 2.26 -1.97 38.71
C GLU A 206 1.20 -1.49 39.71
N GLU A 207 -0.04 -1.98 39.62
CA GLU A 207 -1.12 -1.67 40.57
C GLU A 207 -0.75 -2.10 42.00
N ARG A 208 -0.17 -3.30 42.18
CA ARG A 208 0.33 -3.75 43.48
C ARG A 208 1.46 -2.89 44.04
N ARG A 209 2.26 -2.27 43.17
CA ARG A 209 3.37 -1.38 43.57
C ARG A 209 2.90 0.04 43.90
N ASN A 210 1.87 0.54 43.22
CA ASN A 210 1.35 1.90 43.38
C ASN A 210 -0.20 1.93 43.46
N PRO A 211 -0.78 1.50 44.60
CA PRO A 211 -2.24 1.39 44.75
C PRO A 211 -2.97 2.75 44.76
N GLN A 212 -2.27 3.87 45.00
CA GLN A 212 -2.89 5.20 45.14
C GLN A 212 -3.03 6.01 43.82
N VAL A 213 -2.47 5.55 42.70
CA VAL A 213 -2.37 6.34 41.45
C VAL A 213 -3.30 5.84 40.34
N VAL A 214 -3.88 4.65 40.46
CA VAL A 214 -4.63 4.02 39.36
C VAL A 214 -6.12 4.31 39.49
N GLN A 215 -6.62 5.30 38.75
CA GLN A 215 -8.06 5.46 38.53
C GLN A 215 -8.59 4.26 37.73
N THR A 216 -9.45 3.47 38.38
CA THR A 216 -10.00 2.20 37.90
C THR A 216 -11.13 2.42 36.90
N SER A 217 -10.76 2.72 35.65
CA SER A 217 -11.69 2.40 34.54
C SER A 217 -11.82 0.88 34.44
N PRO A 218 -13.00 0.33 34.14
CA PRO A 218 -13.15 -1.11 33.95
C PRO A 218 -12.23 -1.56 32.82
N ARG A 219 -11.30 -2.47 33.15
CA ARG A 219 -10.37 -3.06 32.19
C ARG A 219 -11.06 -4.24 31.53
N HIS A 220 -11.57 -4.05 30.32
CA HIS A 220 -12.07 -5.15 29.52
C HIS A 220 -10.92 -5.77 28.74
N SER A 221 -10.78 -7.09 28.80
CA SER A 221 -9.88 -7.78 27.88
C SER A 221 -10.50 -7.78 26.48
N PRO A 222 -9.71 -7.53 25.42
CA PRO A 222 -10.23 -7.61 24.06
C PRO A 222 -10.67 -9.04 23.75
N HIS A 223 -11.82 -9.19 23.09
CA HIS A 223 -12.36 -10.48 22.70
C HIS A 223 -11.91 -10.81 21.27
N HIS A 224 -10.94 -11.72 21.12
CA HIS A 224 -10.42 -12.08 19.80
C HIS A 224 -11.19 -13.24 19.18
N VAL A 225 -11.58 -13.07 17.92
CA VAL A 225 -12.35 -14.04 17.14
C VAL A 225 -11.62 -14.35 15.84
N VAL A 226 -11.46 -15.64 15.57
CA VAL A 226 -10.79 -16.14 14.37
C VAL A 226 -11.81 -16.24 13.25
N ARG A 227 -11.81 -15.26 12.35
CA ARG A 227 -12.78 -15.18 11.26
C ARG A 227 -12.24 -14.39 10.08
N TRP A 228 -12.37 -14.97 8.88
CA TRP A 228 -12.18 -14.25 7.63
C TRP A 228 -13.40 -13.40 7.33
N VAL A 229 -13.17 -12.16 6.92
CA VAL A 229 -14.24 -11.25 6.48
C VAL A 229 -14.26 -11.25 4.96
N ASP A 230 -15.37 -11.73 4.40
CA ASP A 230 -15.61 -11.70 2.98
C ASP A 230 -15.98 -10.28 2.53
N PRO A 231 -15.42 -9.76 1.43
CA PRO A 231 -15.80 -8.45 0.92
C PRO A 231 -17.25 -8.39 0.46
N THR A 232 -17.76 -9.45 -0.16
CA THR A 232 -19.05 -9.51 -0.86
C THR A 232 -20.23 -9.85 0.04
N ALA A 233 -19.99 -10.43 1.21
CA ALA A 233 -21.02 -10.81 2.17
C ALA A 233 -20.93 -10.00 3.48
N LEU A 234 -22.08 -9.76 4.10
CA LEU A 234 -22.11 -9.29 5.49
C LEU A 234 -21.72 -10.45 6.40
N CYS A 235 -20.81 -10.18 7.34
CA CYS A 235 -20.34 -11.17 8.28
C CYS A 235 -21.07 -10.95 9.61
N GLU A 236 -21.98 -11.87 9.92
CA GLU A 236 -22.81 -11.84 11.12
C GLU A 236 -21.98 -11.74 12.41
N GLU A 237 -20.80 -12.35 12.42
CA GLU A 237 -19.88 -12.31 13.56
C GLU A 237 -19.47 -10.89 13.96
N LEU A 238 -19.36 -9.96 13.00
CA LEU A 238 -19.11 -8.54 13.31
C LEU A 238 -20.28 -7.90 14.07
N LEU A 239 -21.50 -8.36 13.80
CA LEU A 239 -22.73 -7.77 14.34
C LEU A 239 -23.13 -8.37 15.68
N LEU A 240 -22.65 -9.57 16.00
CA LEU A 240 -22.94 -10.24 17.26
C LEU A 240 -22.40 -9.43 18.45
N PRO A 241 -23.25 -9.03 19.41
CA PRO A 241 -22.78 -8.36 20.60
C PRO A 241 -21.97 -9.31 21.49
N LEU A 242 -20.97 -8.79 22.19
CA LEU A 242 -20.19 -9.56 23.16
C LEU A 242 -20.98 -9.87 24.44
N GLU A 243 -21.89 -8.98 24.81
CA GLU A 243 -22.77 -9.12 25.97
C GLU A 243 -24.21 -8.98 25.53
N ASN A 244 -25.13 -9.72 26.17
CA ASN A 244 -26.56 -9.56 25.93
C ASN A 244 -26.94 -8.12 26.32
N PRO A 245 -27.42 -7.29 25.39
CA PRO A 245 -27.74 -5.92 25.73
C PRO A 245 -28.97 -5.91 26.64
N CYS A 246 -28.76 -5.62 27.92
CA CYS A 246 -29.84 -5.57 28.93
C CYS A 246 -30.93 -4.55 28.57
N GLN A 247 -30.62 -3.57 27.70
CA GLN A 247 -31.53 -2.53 27.22
C GLN A 247 -31.16 -2.12 25.78
N GLY A 248 -31.79 -2.74 24.77
CA GLY A 248 -31.77 -2.26 23.38
C GLY A 248 -30.90 -3.05 22.39
N ARG A 249 -30.86 -2.59 21.13
CA ARG A 249 -30.04 -3.18 20.05
C ARG A 249 -28.58 -2.74 20.21
N ALA A 250 -27.63 -3.62 19.89
CA ALA A 250 -26.21 -3.31 19.96
C ALA A 250 -25.84 -2.11 19.09
N ARG A 251 -25.00 -1.21 19.60
CA ARG A 251 -24.50 -0.03 18.88
C ARG A 251 -23.00 -0.19 18.66
N LEU A 252 -22.61 -0.40 17.42
CA LEU A 252 -21.28 -0.83 17.05
C LEU A 252 -20.50 0.33 16.40
N LEU A 253 -19.22 0.43 16.76
CA LEU A 253 -18.24 1.23 16.04
C LEU A 253 -17.25 0.30 15.35
N LEU A 254 -17.19 0.35 14.03
CA LEU A 254 -16.20 -0.41 13.28
C LEU A 254 -14.90 0.36 13.14
N THR A 255 -13.77 -0.31 13.36
CA THR A 255 -12.44 0.27 13.16
C THR A 255 -11.52 -0.74 12.49
N GLY A 256 -10.46 -0.23 11.87
CA GLY A 256 -9.43 -1.07 11.27
C GLY A 256 -8.21 -0.26 10.90
N LEU A 257 -7.06 -0.58 11.50
CA LEU A 257 -5.78 0.05 11.23
C LEU A 257 -4.99 -0.77 10.21
N HIS A 258 -4.78 -0.19 9.02
CA HIS A 258 -4.30 -0.91 7.84
C HIS A 258 -5.30 -1.98 7.37
N ALA A 259 -6.59 -1.65 7.36
CA ALA A 259 -7.64 -2.51 6.79
C ALA A 259 -7.59 -2.50 5.26
N CYS A 260 -6.55 -3.09 4.67
CA CYS A 260 -6.21 -2.82 3.27
C CYS A 260 -6.95 -3.72 2.27
N GLY A 261 -7.07 -3.26 1.02
CA GLY A 261 -7.82 -3.95 -0.03
C GLY A 261 -9.28 -4.14 0.33
N ASP A 262 -9.76 -5.35 0.12
CA ASP A 262 -11.16 -5.78 0.31
C ASP A 262 -11.69 -5.57 1.73
N LEU A 263 -10.81 -5.48 2.74
CA LEU A 263 -11.24 -5.29 4.11
C LEU A 263 -11.84 -3.89 4.36
N SER A 264 -11.28 -2.84 3.74
CA SER A 264 -11.86 -1.49 3.77
C SER A 264 -13.25 -1.48 3.14
N VAL A 265 -13.44 -2.25 2.07
CA VAL A 265 -14.71 -2.38 1.36
C VAL A 265 -15.74 -3.11 2.21
N ALA A 266 -15.35 -4.21 2.85
CA ALA A 266 -16.21 -4.91 3.79
C ALA A 266 -16.68 -3.97 4.91
N LEU A 267 -15.76 -3.23 5.53
CA LEU A 267 -16.09 -2.25 6.58
C LEU A 267 -17.09 -1.18 6.11
N LEU A 268 -16.88 -0.61 4.92
CA LEU A 268 -17.80 0.38 4.33
C LEU A 268 -19.18 -0.22 4.04
N ARG A 269 -19.25 -1.47 3.56
CA ARG A 269 -20.52 -2.17 3.35
C ARG A 269 -21.28 -2.40 4.64
N HIS A 270 -20.61 -2.87 5.69
CA HIS A 270 -21.25 -3.05 7.00
C HIS A 270 -21.75 -1.71 7.55
N PHE A 271 -20.96 -0.64 7.45
CA PHE A 271 -21.40 0.70 7.86
C PHE A 271 -22.63 1.19 7.06
N SER A 272 -22.68 0.91 5.76
CA SER A 272 -23.79 1.37 4.91
C SER A 272 -25.05 0.51 5.01
N CYS A 273 -24.92 -0.78 5.30
CA CYS A 273 -26.02 -1.75 5.24
C CYS A 273 -26.56 -2.17 6.61
N CYS A 274 -25.77 -2.02 7.67
CA CYS A 274 -26.14 -2.50 9.01
C CYS A 274 -26.53 -1.32 9.93
N PRO A 275 -27.80 -1.20 10.37
CA PRO A 275 -28.25 -0.11 11.23
C PRO A 275 -27.62 -0.14 12.64
N GLU A 276 -27.06 -1.27 13.06
CA GLU A 276 -26.32 -1.41 14.32
C GLU A 276 -25.00 -0.65 14.30
N VAL A 277 -24.43 -0.40 13.12
CA VAL A 277 -23.13 0.25 12.98
C VAL A 277 -23.32 1.77 12.95
N MET A 278 -23.05 2.41 14.08
CA MET A 278 -23.27 3.84 14.26
C MET A 278 -22.11 4.70 13.78
N ALA A 279 -20.91 4.13 13.73
CA ALA A 279 -19.69 4.85 13.37
C ALA A 279 -18.65 3.93 12.70
N LEU A 280 -17.82 4.54 11.85
CA LEU A 280 -16.71 3.89 11.16
C LEU A 280 -15.45 4.74 11.27
N ALA A 281 -14.35 4.14 11.70
CA ALA A 281 -13.00 4.72 11.69
C ALA A 281 -12.02 3.75 11.00
N SER A 282 -11.94 3.81 9.68
CA SER A 282 -11.09 2.92 8.88
C SER A 282 -9.86 3.63 8.33
N VAL A 283 -8.68 3.00 8.47
CA VAL A 283 -7.43 3.46 7.89
C VAL A 283 -6.94 2.40 6.89
N GLY A 284 -7.21 2.62 5.60
CA GLY A 284 -6.72 1.77 4.51
C GLY A 284 -5.35 2.21 4.00
N CYS A 285 -4.51 1.25 3.58
CA CYS A 285 -3.13 1.49 3.15
C CYS A 285 -2.77 0.97 1.75
N CYS A 286 -3.43 -0.10 1.28
CA CYS A 286 -3.03 -0.87 0.09
C CYS A 286 -4.27 -1.22 -0.76
N TYR A 287 -4.66 -0.35 -1.69
CA TYR A 287 -5.84 -0.55 -2.55
C TYR A 287 -5.56 -1.45 -3.77
N MET A 288 -4.29 -1.74 -4.05
CA MET A 288 -3.90 -2.65 -5.13
C MET A 288 -4.37 -4.09 -4.94
N LYS A 289 -4.75 -4.48 -3.73
CA LYS A 289 -5.28 -5.81 -3.42
C LYS A 289 -6.80 -5.93 -3.48
N LEU A 290 -7.51 -4.92 -3.99
CA LEU A 290 -8.96 -5.02 -4.19
C LEU A 290 -9.30 -6.14 -5.19
N SER A 291 -10.29 -6.96 -4.90
CA SER A 291 -10.81 -7.95 -5.85
C SER A 291 -11.73 -7.28 -6.87
N ASP A 292 -11.79 -7.85 -8.06
CA ASP A 292 -12.73 -7.46 -9.12
C ASP A 292 -13.31 -8.76 -9.71
N PRO A 293 -14.60 -9.09 -9.49
CA PRO A 293 -15.59 -8.28 -8.78
C PRO A 293 -15.43 -8.31 -7.25
N GLY A 294 -16.08 -7.36 -6.56
CA GLY A 294 -16.23 -7.37 -5.10
C GLY A 294 -15.59 -6.18 -4.40
N GLY A 295 -14.30 -5.93 -4.58
CA GLY A 295 -13.56 -4.82 -3.98
C GLY A 295 -13.68 -3.50 -4.74
N TYR A 296 -13.74 -3.57 -6.07
CA TYR A 296 -13.87 -2.40 -6.94
C TYR A 296 -14.83 -2.69 -8.11
N PRO A 297 -15.57 -1.68 -8.62
CA PRO A 297 -15.83 -0.39 -7.98
C PRO A 297 -16.89 -0.52 -6.87
N LEU A 298 -16.81 0.35 -5.86
CA LEU A 298 -17.81 0.42 -4.79
C LEU A 298 -19.14 1.03 -5.24
N SER A 299 -19.09 1.94 -6.22
CA SER A 299 -20.27 2.67 -6.72
C SER A 299 -20.84 1.98 -7.95
N GLN A 300 -22.14 1.67 -7.91
CA GLN A 300 -22.88 1.19 -9.08
C GLN A 300 -22.82 2.17 -10.25
N TRP A 301 -22.76 3.47 -9.97
CA TRP A 301 -22.63 4.49 -11.01
C TRP A 301 -21.30 4.38 -11.75
N VAL A 302 -20.19 4.23 -11.01
CA VAL A 302 -18.86 4.07 -11.60
C VAL A 302 -18.75 2.76 -12.38
N ALA A 303 -19.39 1.69 -11.90
CA ALA A 303 -19.46 0.41 -12.61
C ALA A 303 -20.14 0.53 -13.99
N GLY A 304 -21.03 1.52 -14.18
CA GLY A 304 -21.70 1.76 -15.46
C GLY A 304 -20.91 2.65 -16.44
N LEU A 305 -19.75 3.19 -16.04
CA LEU A 305 -18.95 4.05 -16.93
C LEU A 305 -18.11 3.22 -17.90
N PRO A 306 -17.94 3.62 -19.17
CA PRO A 306 -17.03 2.93 -20.07
C PRO A 306 -15.57 3.10 -19.61
N GLY A 307 -14.78 2.03 -19.68
CA GLY A 307 -13.36 2.05 -19.30
C GLY A 307 -13.14 2.19 -17.79
N TYR A 308 -14.12 1.82 -16.96
CA TYR A 308 -14.03 1.86 -15.51
C TYR A 308 -13.01 0.87 -14.94
N GLU A 309 -12.56 -0.12 -15.72
CA GLU A 309 -11.69 -1.18 -15.20
C GLU A 309 -10.38 -0.58 -14.70
N LEU A 310 -9.98 -1.03 -13.51
CA LEU A 310 -8.78 -0.55 -12.84
C LEU A 310 -7.85 -1.74 -12.58
N PRO A 311 -7.02 -2.14 -13.56
CA PRO A 311 -6.06 -3.23 -13.41
C PRO A 311 -5.19 -3.08 -12.17
N TYR A 312 -4.70 -4.21 -11.65
CA TYR A 312 -3.80 -4.24 -10.49
C TYR A 312 -2.67 -3.21 -10.59
N ARG A 313 -2.07 -3.05 -11.79
CA ARG A 313 -0.94 -2.15 -12.06
C ARG A 313 -1.28 -0.68 -11.81
N LEU A 314 -2.45 -0.23 -12.25
CA LEU A 314 -2.91 1.13 -11.98
C LEU A 314 -3.13 1.35 -10.48
N ARG A 315 -3.68 0.35 -9.79
CA ARG A 315 -3.93 0.42 -8.35
C ARG A 315 -2.64 0.39 -7.54
N GLU A 316 -1.64 -0.37 -7.97
CA GLU A 316 -0.30 -0.40 -7.39
C GLU A 316 0.41 0.95 -7.58
N GLY A 317 0.42 1.48 -8.81
CA GLY A 317 0.97 2.79 -9.11
C GLY A 317 0.30 3.92 -8.31
N ALA A 318 -1.01 3.84 -8.07
CA ALA A 318 -1.74 4.79 -7.23
C ALA A 318 -1.30 4.78 -5.75
N CYS A 319 -0.75 3.66 -5.26
CA CYS A 319 -0.20 3.53 -3.91
C CYS A 319 1.23 4.10 -3.78
N HIS A 320 1.88 4.49 -4.87
CA HIS A 320 3.22 5.08 -4.83
C HIS A 320 3.19 6.57 -4.45
N ALA A 321 4.16 6.98 -3.63
CA ALA A 321 4.42 8.38 -3.33
C ALA A 321 5.17 9.02 -4.49
N LEU A 322 4.47 9.85 -5.26
CA LEU A 322 5.03 10.57 -6.40
C LEU A 322 6.14 11.54 -5.95
N GLU A 323 5.95 12.13 -4.77
CA GLU A 323 6.84 13.07 -4.12
C GLU A 323 8.18 12.41 -3.76
N GLU A 324 8.14 11.21 -3.17
CA GLU A 324 9.34 10.43 -2.87
C GLU A 324 10.07 10.00 -4.15
N TYR A 325 9.31 9.65 -5.19
CA TYR A 325 9.90 9.32 -6.49
C TYR A 325 10.56 10.53 -7.15
N ALA A 326 9.93 11.71 -7.10
CA ALA A 326 10.51 12.97 -7.58
C ALA A 326 11.79 13.32 -6.81
N GLU A 327 11.82 13.16 -5.49
CA GLU A 327 13.03 13.37 -4.67
C GLU A 327 14.17 12.42 -5.07
N ARG A 328 13.85 11.14 -5.33
CA ARG A 328 14.84 10.16 -5.83
C ARG A 328 15.40 10.54 -7.20
N LEU A 329 14.55 11.07 -8.09
CA LEU A 329 14.97 11.56 -9.40
C LEU A 329 15.88 12.80 -9.27
N GLN A 330 15.53 13.74 -8.40
CA GLN A 330 16.36 14.92 -8.11
C GLN A 330 17.73 14.54 -7.55
N LYS A 331 17.79 13.56 -6.65
CA LYS A 331 19.06 13.03 -6.10
C LYS A 331 19.85 12.20 -7.11
N ALA A 332 19.31 11.93 -8.30
CA ALA A 332 19.90 11.10 -9.36
C ALA A 332 20.49 9.77 -8.83
N VAL A 333 19.80 9.13 -7.89
CA VAL A 333 20.35 8.00 -7.15
C VAL A 333 20.63 6.82 -8.10
N PRO A 334 21.84 6.20 -8.07
CA PRO A 334 22.19 5.13 -8.99
C PRO A 334 21.31 3.87 -8.87
N GLY A 335 20.54 3.75 -7.78
CA GLY A 335 19.59 2.67 -7.54
C GLY A 335 18.51 2.50 -8.60
N LEU A 336 18.24 3.51 -9.45
CA LEU A 336 17.33 3.35 -10.59
C LEU A 336 17.89 2.38 -11.66
N ARG A 337 19.22 2.19 -11.73
CA ARG A 337 19.86 1.23 -12.65
C ARG A 337 19.49 -0.23 -12.36
N THR A 338 19.01 -0.53 -11.15
CA THR A 338 18.51 -1.87 -10.81
C THR A 338 17.38 -2.33 -11.74
N HIS A 339 16.58 -1.40 -12.27
CA HIS A 339 15.54 -1.73 -13.24
C HIS A 339 16.13 -2.23 -14.57
N CYS A 340 17.24 -1.65 -15.03
CA CYS A 340 17.92 -2.07 -16.26
C CYS A 340 18.48 -3.49 -16.12
N TYR A 341 19.12 -3.82 -14.98
CA TYR A 341 19.62 -5.18 -14.74
C TYR A 341 18.49 -6.20 -14.67
N ARG A 342 17.38 -5.84 -14.04
CA ARG A 342 16.19 -6.70 -13.97
C ARG A 342 15.57 -6.92 -15.34
N ALA A 343 15.54 -5.88 -16.18
CA ALA A 343 15.07 -5.99 -17.55
C ALA A 343 15.98 -6.86 -18.41
N ALA A 344 17.30 -6.70 -18.31
CA ALA A 344 18.26 -7.56 -19.00
C ALA A 344 18.05 -9.03 -18.63
N LEU A 345 17.91 -9.33 -17.33
CA LEU A 345 17.60 -10.69 -16.87
C LEU A 345 16.27 -11.20 -17.44
N GLU A 346 15.22 -10.37 -17.44
CA GLU A 346 13.92 -10.76 -17.99
C GLU A 346 13.99 -11.03 -19.50
N THR A 347 14.80 -10.30 -20.26
CA THR A 347 15.06 -10.59 -21.68
C THR A 347 15.70 -11.97 -21.87
N VAL A 348 16.69 -12.33 -21.05
CA VAL A 348 17.33 -13.65 -21.10
C VAL A 348 16.32 -14.74 -20.75
N ILE A 349 15.51 -14.55 -19.70
CA ILE A 349 14.49 -15.51 -19.28
C ILE A 349 13.44 -15.72 -20.37
N ARG A 350 12.91 -14.64 -20.95
CA ARG A 350 11.92 -14.71 -22.02
C ARG A 350 12.46 -15.35 -23.29
N ARG A 351 13.77 -15.20 -23.58
CA ARG A 351 14.42 -15.89 -24.69
C ARG A 351 14.43 -17.41 -24.50
N ALA A 352 14.69 -17.88 -23.28
CA ALA A 352 14.67 -19.31 -22.96
C ALA A 352 13.24 -19.86 -22.82
N ARG A 353 12.32 -19.07 -22.22
CA ARG A 353 10.92 -19.43 -21.96
C ARG A 353 9.98 -18.24 -22.24
N PRO A 354 9.47 -18.10 -23.48
CA PRO A 354 8.63 -16.96 -23.87
C PRO A 354 7.36 -16.77 -23.03
N GLU A 355 6.83 -17.86 -22.48
CA GLU A 355 5.65 -17.88 -21.60
C GLU A 355 5.93 -17.31 -20.20
N LEU A 356 7.20 -17.29 -19.77
CA LEU A 356 7.59 -16.94 -18.42
C LEU A 356 7.82 -15.43 -18.29
N ARG A 357 6.71 -14.67 -18.31
CA ARG A 357 6.72 -13.22 -18.12
C ARG A 357 6.74 -12.87 -16.63
N ARG A 358 7.50 -11.83 -16.26
CA ARG A 358 7.54 -11.24 -14.91
C ARG A 358 7.87 -12.27 -13.81
N PRO A 359 8.98 -13.00 -13.91
CA PRO A 359 9.38 -13.91 -12.86
C PRO A 359 9.55 -13.15 -11.53
N GLY A 360 9.09 -13.75 -10.44
CA GLY A 360 9.15 -13.21 -9.07
C GLY A 360 10.56 -13.14 -8.47
N VAL A 361 11.56 -12.79 -9.28
CA VAL A 361 12.95 -12.63 -8.87
C VAL A 361 13.03 -11.45 -7.92
N GLN A 362 13.75 -11.56 -6.80
CA GLN A 362 13.94 -10.41 -5.92
C GLN A 362 15.09 -9.54 -6.43
N GLY A 363 14.94 -8.22 -6.33
CA GLY A 363 16.04 -7.30 -6.64
C GLY A 363 17.12 -7.40 -5.56
N ILE A 364 18.38 -7.52 -5.95
CA ILE A 364 19.49 -7.49 -5.00
C ILE A 364 19.82 -6.02 -4.68
N PRO A 365 19.94 -5.64 -3.40
CA PRO A 365 20.37 -4.30 -3.02
C PRO A 365 21.76 -3.96 -3.58
N ARG A 366 22.00 -2.69 -3.95
CA ARG A 366 23.32 -2.18 -4.38
C ARG A 366 23.94 -2.83 -5.62
N VAL A 367 23.15 -3.52 -6.45
CA VAL A 367 23.65 -4.11 -7.72
C VAL A 367 24.31 -3.07 -8.63
N HIS A 368 23.89 -1.81 -8.55
CA HIS A 368 24.51 -0.71 -9.31
C HIS A 368 25.96 -0.40 -8.92
N GLU A 369 26.43 -0.86 -7.76
CA GLU A 369 27.82 -0.73 -7.31
C GLU A 369 28.71 -1.86 -7.89
N LEU A 370 28.10 -2.92 -8.42
CA LEU A 370 28.83 -4.02 -9.02
C LEU A 370 29.34 -3.60 -10.40
N LYS A 371 30.66 -3.71 -10.62
CA LYS A 371 31.24 -3.67 -11.97
C LYS A 371 31.01 -5.03 -12.61
N ILE A 372 30.03 -5.10 -13.49
CA ILE A 372 29.63 -6.32 -14.17
C ILE A 372 30.02 -6.21 -15.64
N GLU A 373 31.02 -7.00 -16.04
CA GLU A 373 31.28 -7.38 -17.43
C GLU A 373 31.27 -8.91 -17.47
N PHE A 374 30.15 -9.49 -17.92
CA PHE A 374 30.03 -10.93 -18.15
C PHE A 374 29.03 -11.20 -19.27
N HIS A 375 29.21 -12.33 -19.95
CA HIS A 375 28.23 -12.94 -20.83
C HIS A 375 27.35 -13.87 -19.99
N ALA A 376 26.03 -13.87 -20.22
CA ALA A 376 25.12 -14.75 -19.48
C ALA A 376 24.05 -15.36 -20.39
N GLU A 377 23.71 -16.62 -20.12
CA GLU A 377 22.69 -17.40 -20.82
C GLU A 377 21.95 -18.30 -19.83
N LEU A 378 20.68 -18.58 -20.11
CA LEU A 378 19.84 -19.40 -19.25
C LEU A 378 19.67 -20.78 -19.89
N LEU A 379 20.18 -21.82 -19.23
CA LEU A 379 20.16 -23.18 -19.75
C LEU A 379 19.14 -24.07 -19.01
N PRO A 380 18.34 -24.87 -19.73
CA PRO A 380 17.48 -25.88 -19.13
C PRO A 380 18.27 -27.17 -18.85
N ILE A 381 19.10 -27.16 -17.80
CA ILE A 381 19.95 -28.33 -17.48
C ILE A 381 19.19 -29.51 -16.85
N PHE A 382 17.94 -29.32 -16.41
CA PHE A 382 17.10 -30.40 -15.89
C PHE A 382 15.81 -30.53 -16.70
N SER A 383 15.24 -31.74 -16.75
CA SER A 383 14.01 -32.02 -17.50
C SER A 383 12.88 -31.04 -17.11
N PRO A 384 12.23 -30.38 -18.09
CA PRO A 384 11.11 -29.48 -17.86
C PRO A 384 9.91 -30.14 -17.17
N GLU A 385 9.78 -31.46 -17.29
CA GLU A 385 8.67 -32.25 -16.74
C GLU A 385 8.76 -32.41 -15.21
N LEU A 386 9.95 -32.26 -14.64
CA LEU A 386 10.19 -32.43 -13.19
C LEU A 386 9.92 -31.15 -12.39
N SER A 387 10.15 -29.97 -12.99
CA SER A 387 9.82 -28.68 -12.36
C SER A 387 9.96 -27.53 -13.38
N PRO A 388 8.99 -26.59 -13.42
CA PRO A 388 9.06 -25.41 -14.27
C PRO A 388 10.12 -24.38 -13.84
N ARG A 389 10.81 -24.60 -12.71
CA ARG A 389 11.85 -23.70 -12.17
C ARG A 389 13.29 -24.10 -12.52
N ASN A 390 13.46 -25.05 -13.43
CA ASN A 390 14.74 -25.72 -13.68
C ASN A 390 15.60 -25.04 -14.76
N LEU A 391 15.93 -23.76 -14.55
CA LEU A 391 16.82 -23.03 -15.42
C LEU A 391 18.04 -22.58 -14.62
N VAL A 392 19.24 -22.80 -15.16
CA VAL A 392 20.48 -22.29 -14.59
C VAL A 392 20.93 -21.08 -15.40
N LEU A 393 21.16 -19.97 -14.71
CA LEU A 393 21.85 -18.82 -15.28
C LEU A 393 23.35 -19.12 -15.28
N VAL A 394 23.90 -19.40 -16.46
CA VAL A 394 25.34 -19.53 -16.66
C VAL A 394 25.88 -18.16 -17.01
N ALA A 395 26.91 -17.70 -16.30
CA ALA A 395 27.56 -16.43 -16.57
C ALA A 395 29.08 -16.57 -16.56
N THR A 396 29.74 -16.02 -17.58
CA THR A 396 31.19 -16.13 -17.78
C THR A 396 31.79 -14.77 -18.11
N LYS A 397 33.03 -14.50 -17.66
CA LYS A 397 33.77 -13.29 -18.06
C LYS A 397 34.34 -13.36 -19.49
N MET A 398 34.26 -14.52 -20.13
CA MET A 398 34.65 -14.77 -21.52
C MET A 398 33.41 -15.13 -22.35
N PRO A 399 33.43 -15.04 -23.70
CA PRO A 399 32.30 -15.43 -24.54
C PRO A 399 31.82 -16.86 -24.25
N LEU A 400 30.52 -17.03 -24.02
CA LEU A 400 29.91 -18.31 -23.62
C LEU A 400 30.16 -19.45 -24.62
N GLY A 401 30.25 -19.15 -25.92
CA GLY A 401 30.57 -20.15 -26.95
C GLY A 401 31.90 -20.87 -26.71
N GLN A 402 32.90 -20.18 -26.14
CA GLN A 402 34.19 -20.81 -25.76
C GLN A 402 34.11 -21.58 -24.45
N ALA A 403 33.16 -21.24 -23.56
CA ALA A 403 32.95 -21.96 -22.31
C ALA A 403 32.14 -23.25 -22.52
N PHE A 404 31.16 -23.24 -23.43
CA PHE A 404 30.37 -24.43 -23.77
C PHE A 404 31.18 -25.44 -24.59
N SER A 405 32.10 -25.00 -25.45
CA SER A 405 33.00 -25.93 -26.16
C SER A 405 33.91 -26.74 -25.25
N VAL A 406 34.16 -26.28 -24.01
CA VAL A 406 34.91 -27.03 -22.98
C VAL A 406 34.03 -28.03 -22.24
N LEU A 407 32.73 -27.73 -22.10
CA LEU A 407 31.76 -28.63 -21.45
C LEU A 407 31.31 -29.76 -22.38
N GLU A 408 31.14 -29.49 -23.68
CA GLU A 408 30.82 -30.51 -24.69
C GLU A 408 31.95 -31.54 -24.88
N THR A 409 33.19 -31.20 -24.52
CA THR A 409 34.33 -32.13 -24.58
C THR A 409 34.42 -33.09 -23.39
N GLU A 410 33.64 -32.89 -22.32
CA GLU A 410 33.62 -33.81 -21.16
C GLU A 410 32.56 -34.92 -21.26
N ASP A 411 31.60 -34.83 -22.20
CA ASP A 411 30.54 -35.81 -22.45
C ASP A 411 30.76 -36.64 -23.75
N SER A 412 32.01 -36.79 -24.21
CA SER A 412 32.40 -37.70 -25.31
C SER A 412 33.01 -39.01 -24.83
#